data_AF-A0A4U5JNC7-F1
#
_entry.id   AF-A0A4U5JNC7-F1
#
_cell.length_a   1.000
_cell.length_b   1.000
_cell.length_c   1.000
_cell.angle_alpha   90.00
_cell.angle_beta   90.00
_cell.angle_gamma   90.00
#
_symmetry.space_group_name_H-M   'P 1'
#
loop_
_entity.id
_entity.type
_entity.pdbx_description
1 polymer ?
#
loop_
_entity_poly.entity_id
_entity_poly.type
_entity_poly.pdbx_seq_one_letter_code
_entity_poly.pdbx_strand_id
1 'polypeptide(L)'
;MLDPTVPKSRAELVERLADLRQQGILDIAEETRLLDHYDAMARDIEDEKARLEPEFERRRAEDGDEKAAAWLLEVSTEIGRRHGAATRALTDQLRVVTG
;
A
#
# COMPACT_ATOMS: atom_id res chain seq x y z
N MET A 1 10.19 9.87 -8.14
CA MET A 1 10.76 8.63 -8.71
C MET A 1 10.38 7.52 -7.75
N LEU A 2 9.44 6.63 -8.12
CA LEU A 2 9.03 5.52 -7.25
C LEU A 2 10.18 4.53 -7.15
N ASP A 3 10.48 4.09 -5.93
CA ASP A 3 11.57 3.16 -5.65
C ASP A 3 11.31 1.83 -6.40
N PRO A 4 12.22 1.36 -7.27
CA PRO A 4 12.05 0.13 -8.04
C PRO A 4 11.98 -1.13 -7.15
N THR A 5 12.20 -0.98 -5.84
CA THR A 5 12.12 -2.06 -4.87
C THR A 5 10.71 -2.32 -4.34
N VAL A 6 9.69 -1.54 -4.69
CA VAL A 6 8.30 -1.77 -4.24
C VAL A 6 7.52 -2.57 -5.29
N PRO A 7 6.96 -3.75 -4.96
CA PRO A 7 6.10 -4.49 -5.87
C PRO A 7 4.89 -3.66 -6.29
N LYS A 8 4.57 -3.64 -7.58
CA LYS A 8 3.45 -2.85 -8.14
C LYS A 8 2.14 -3.63 -8.14
N SER A 9 2.22 -4.94 -7.91
CA SER A 9 1.06 -5.82 -7.84
C SER A 9 1.29 -6.95 -6.84
N ARG A 10 0.18 -7.59 -6.45
CA ARG A 10 0.22 -8.79 -5.61
C ARG A 10 1.01 -9.92 -6.26
N ALA A 11 0.90 -10.10 -7.58
CA ALA A 11 1.61 -11.14 -8.31
C ALA A 11 3.13 -10.93 -8.26
N GLU A 12 3.59 -9.70 -8.48
CA GLU A 12 5.02 -9.35 -8.35
C GLU A 12 5.53 -9.56 -6.92
N LEU A 13 4.70 -9.28 -5.90
CA LEU A 13 5.05 -9.57 -4.51
C LEU A 13 5.19 -11.07 -4.27
N VAL A 14 4.23 -11.88 -4.72
CA VAL A 14 4.29 -13.36 -4.58
C VAL A 14 5.55 -13.91 -5.23
N GLU A 15 5.86 -13.52 -6.46
CA GLU A 15 7.06 -13.98 -7.17
C GLU A 15 8.34 -13.63 -6.40
N ARG A 16 8.42 -12.40 -5.89
CA ARG A 16 9.59 -11.96 -5.13
C ARG A 16 9.73 -12.68 -3.79
N LEU A 17 8.63 -12.92 -3.07
CA LEU A 17 8.68 -13.67 -1.82
C LEU A 17 9.04 -15.13 -2.07
N ALA A 18 8.56 -15.73 -3.16
CA ALA A 18 8.94 -17.07 -3.57
C ALA A 18 10.44 -17.17 -3.88
N ASP A 19 11.03 -16.18 -4.55
CA ASP A 19 12.47 -16.11 -4.81
C ASP A 19 13.29 -15.99 -3.51
N LEU A 20 12.83 -15.17 -2.56
CA LEU A 20 13.49 -15.03 -1.25
C LEU A 20 13.41 -16.33 -0.43
N ARG A 21 12.26 -17.02 -0.48
CA ARG A 21 12.12 -18.33 0.15
C ARG A 21 13.02 -19.39 -0.48
N GLN A 22 13.15 -19.41 -1.80
CA GLN A 22 14.06 -20.32 -2.50
C GLN A 22 15.53 -20.10 -2.12
N GLN A 23 15.90 -18.85 -1.82
CA GLN A 23 17.24 -18.49 -1.32
C GLN A 23 17.43 -18.82 0.17
N GLY A 24 16.39 -19.33 0.85
CA GLY A 24 16.42 -19.64 2.29
C GLY A 24 16.40 -18.40 3.18
N ILE A 25 16.08 -17.23 2.61
CA ILE A 25 16.04 -15.94 3.32
C ILE A 25 14.75 -15.79 4.13
N LEU A 26 13.65 -16.34 3.61
CA LEU A 26 12.35 -16.34 4.27
C LEU A 26 11.86 -17.77 4.45
N ASP A 27 11.15 -18.02 5.54
CA ASP A 27 10.34 -19.23 5.69
C ASP A 27 8.90 -19.04 5.15
N ILE A 28 8.14 -20.13 5.13
CA ILE A 28 6.74 -20.13 4.65
C ILE A 28 5.83 -19.27 5.53
N ALA A 29 6.09 -19.21 6.83
CA ALA A 29 5.28 -18.45 7.77
C ALA A 29 5.51 -16.93 7.59
N GLU A 30 6.74 -16.53 7.30
CA GLU A 30 7.12 -15.16 6.97
C GLU A 30 6.53 -14.73 5.63
N GLU A 31 6.66 -15.55 4.58
CA GLU A 31 6.00 -15.31 3.29
C GLU A 31 4.49 -15.09 3.47
N THR A 32 3.83 -15.97 4.21
CA THR A 32 2.37 -15.88 4.46
C THR A 32 2.02 -14.59 5.19
N ARG A 33 2.75 -14.24 6.26
CA ARG A 33 2.49 -13.02 7.04
C ARG A 33 2.63 -11.75 6.20
N LEU A 34 3.61 -11.72 5.30
CA LEU A 34 3.85 -10.57 4.42
C LEU A 34 2.75 -10.41 3.38
N LEU A 35 2.27 -11.52 2.81
CA LEU A 35 1.13 -11.52 1.89
C LEU A 35 -0.15 -11.08 2.59
N ASP A 36 -0.43 -11.60 3.79
CA ASP A 36 -1.61 -11.20 4.57
C ASP A 36 -1.59 -9.70 4.90
N HIS A 37 -0.43 -9.16 5.27
CA HIS A 37 -0.30 -7.73 5.53
C HIS A 37 -0.50 -6.89 4.26
N TYR A 38 0.06 -7.32 3.13
CA TYR A 38 -0.17 -6.65 1.85
C TYR A 38 -1.64 -6.67 1.45
N ASP A 39 -2.31 -7.82 1.58
CA ASP A 39 -3.72 -7.99 1.23
C ASP A 39 -4.62 -7.14 2.14
N ALA A 40 -4.31 -7.05 3.44
CA ALA A 40 -5.00 -6.16 4.37
C ALA A 40 -4.84 -4.68 3.97
N MET A 41 -3.60 -4.25 3.69
CA MET A 41 -3.33 -2.87 3.26
C MET A 41 -4.02 -2.53 1.94
N ALA A 42 -4.03 -3.45 0.98
CA ALA A 42 -4.71 -3.25 -0.31
C ALA A 42 -6.23 -3.10 -0.11
N ARG A 43 -6.82 -3.89 0.80
CA ARG A 43 -8.23 -3.80 1.15
C ARG A 43 -8.57 -2.45 1.80
N ASP A 44 -7.78 -2.01 2.77
CA ASP A 44 -7.98 -0.72 3.43
C ASP A 44 -7.96 0.44 2.43
N ILE A 45 -7.04 0.41 1.45
CA ILE A 45 -6.95 1.42 0.39
C ILE A 45 -8.21 1.44 -0.48
N GLU A 46 -8.74 0.27 -0.86
CA GLU A 46 -9.96 0.22 -1.65
C GLU A 46 -11.20 0.64 -0.87
N ASP A 47 -11.28 0.29 0.42
CA ASP A 47 -12.35 0.75 1.30
C ASP A 47 -12.33 2.29 1.45
N GLU A 48 -11.14 2.89 1.61
CA GLU A 48 -10.98 4.36 1.64
C GLU A 48 -11.34 4.99 0.29
N LYS A 49 -10.92 4.42 -0.84
CA LYS A 49 -11.33 4.93 -2.17
C LYS A 49 -12.84 4.91 -2.36
N ALA A 50 -13.50 3.79 -2.03
CA ALA A 50 -14.95 3.65 -2.15
C ALA A 50 -15.70 4.66 -1.27
N ARG A 51 -15.12 5.02 -0.12
CA ARG A 51 -15.66 6.06 0.77
C ARG A 51 -15.42 7.48 0.25
N LEU A 52 -14.30 7.74 -0.41
CA LEU A 52 -13.91 9.06 -0.88
C LEU A 52 -14.55 9.46 -2.20
N GLU A 53 -14.80 8.51 -3.10
CA GLU A 53 -15.41 8.75 -4.40
C GLU A 53 -16.74 9.53 -4.33
N PRO A 54 -17.73 9.18 -3.50
CA PRO A 54 -18.97 9.95 -3.41
C PRO A 54 -18.76 11.36 -2.83
N GLU A 55 -17.82 11.53 -1.90
CA GLU A 55 -17.51 12.84 -1.31
C GLU A 55 -16.75 13.74 -2.31
N PHE A 56 -15.87 13.15 -3.12
CA PHE A 56 -15.21 13.84 -4.22
C PHE A 56 -16.24 14.38 -5.20
N GLU A 57 -17.17 13.54 -5.65
CA GLU A 57 -18.22 13.95 -6.59
C GLU A 57 -19.12 15.04 -6.00
N ARG A 58 -19.47 14.93 -4.71
CA ARG A 58 -20.23 15.97 -4.01
C ARG A 58 -19.48 17.31 -3.99
N ARG A 59 -18.20 17.31 -3.59
CA ARG A 59 -17.36 18.52 -3.57
C ARG A 59 -17.11 19.07 -4.96
N ARG A 60 -16.99 18.20 -5.97
CA ARG A 60 -16.84 18.61 -7.36
C ARG A 60 -18.06 19.40 -7.82
N ALA A 61 -19.26 18.96 -7.45
CA ALA A 61 -20.50 19.64 -7.77
C ALA A 61 -20.71 20.94 -6.96
N GLU A 62 -20.31 20.97 -5.69
CA GLU A 62 -20.51 22.12 -4.78
C GLU A 62 -19.42 23.21 -4.91
N ASP A 63 -18.15 22.79 -4.93
CA ASP A 63 -16.97 23.65 -4.82
C ASP A 63 -16.19 23.80 -6.13
N GLY A 64 -16.48 22.96 -7.13
CA GLY A 64 -15.78 22.89 -8.42
C GLY A 64 -14.56 21.98 -8.41
N ASP A 65 -14.12 21.61 -9.62
CA ASP A 65 -13.06 20.61 -9.85
C ASP A 65 -11.75 20.91 -9.11
N GLU A 66 -11.33 22.17 -9.10
CA GLU A 66 -10.02 22.57 -8.55
C GLU A 66 -9.94 22.40 -7.03
N LYS A 67 -11.02 22.75 -6.31
CA LYS A 67 -11.12 22.57 -4.85
C LYS A 67 -11.31 21.10 -4.47
N ALA A 68 -12.12 20.37 -5.24
CA ALA A 68 -12.29 18.94 -5.03
C ALA A 68 -10.98 18.17 -5.23
N ALA A 69 -10.18 18.54 -6.25
CA ALA A 69 -8.88 17.95 -6.49
C ALA A 69 -7.87 18.28 -5.38
N ALA A 70 -7.84 19.53 -4.89
CA ALA A 70 -6.99 19.92 -3.76
C ALA A 70 -7.33 19.13 -2.49
N TRP A 71 -8.62 18.99 -2.17
CA TRP A 71 -9.10 18.17 -1.06
C TRP A 71 -8.69 16.70 -1.23
N LEU A 72 -8.88 16.11 -2.41
CA LEU A 72 -8.52 14.72 -2.67
C LEU A 72 -7.01 14.50 -2.51
N LEU A 73 -6.19 15.46 -2.92
CA LEU A 73 -4.73 15.43 -2.74
C LEU A 73 -4.33 15.44 -1.26
N GLU A 74 -4.95 16.30 -0.45
CA GLU A 74 -4.69 16.37 0.99
C GLU A 74 -5.04 15.04 1.68
N VAL A 75 -6.23 14.50 1.39
CA VAL A 75 -6.68 13.23 1.96
C VAL A 75 -5.78 12.08 1.50
N SER A 76 -5.45 12.03 0.21
CA SER A 76 -4.55 11.00 -0.34
C SER A 76 -3.15 11.09 0.28
N THR A 77 -2.66 12.29 0.59
CA THR A 77 -1.36 12.50 1.25
C THR A 77 -1.38 11.97 2.68
N GLU A 78 -2.47 12.20 3.42
CA GLU A 78 -2.62 11.71 4.78
C GLU A 78 -2.75 10.17 4.82
N ILE A 79 -3.57 9.61 3.93
CA ILE A 79 -3.67 8.16 3.72
C ILE A 79 -2.29 7.58 3.37
N GLY A 80 -1.58 8.20 2.44
CA GLY A 80 -0.23 7.82 2.04
C GLY A 80 0.80 7.87 3.17
N ARG A 81 0.70 8.82 4.12
CA ARG A 81 1.57 8.83 5.31
C ARG A 81 1.30 7.64 6.23
N ARG A 82 0.02 7.33 6.47
CA ARG A 82 -0.39 6.21 7.34
C ARG A 82 0.06 4.88 6.75
N HIS A 83 -0.24 4.64 5.48
CA HIS A 83 0.20 3.41 4.82
C HIS A 83 1.71 3.38 4.59
N GLY A 84 2.35 4.52 4.29
CA GLY A 84 3.81 4.59 4.16
C GLY A 84 4.57 4.28 5.46
N ALA A 85 3.96 4.49 6.63
CA ALA A 85 4.51 4.01 7.89
C ALA A 85 4.36 2.48 8.04
N ALA A 86 3.20 1.93 7.64
CA ALA A 86 2.95 0.49 7.65
C ALA A 86 3.85 -0.27 6.65
N THR A 87 4.01 0.24 5.41
CA THR A 87 4.92 -0.33 4.42
C THR A 87 6.39 -0.25 4.86
N ARG A 88 6.81 0.84 5.51
CA ARG A 88 8.16 0.92 6.11
C ARG A 88 8.35 -0.10 7.22
N ALA A 89 7.36 -0.29 8.09
CA ALA A 89 7.41 -1.34 9.10
C ALA A 89 7.51 -2.75 8.48
N LEU A 90 6.85 -2.99 7.34
CA LEU A 90 6.94 -4.26 6.61
C LEU A 90 8.33 -4.46 5.98
N THR A 91 8.89 -3.43 5.36
CA THR A 91 10.26 -3.46 4.81
C THR A 91 11.33 -3.58 5.89
N ASP A 92 11.12 -2.95 7.06
CA ASP A 92 12.02 -3.07 8.20
C ASP A 92 11.97 -4.48 8.81
N GLN A 93 10.79 -5.10 8.89
CA GLN A 93 10.66 -6.51 9.29
C GLN A 93 11.37 -7.44 8.30
N LEU A 94 11.20 -7.21 7.00
CA LEU A 94 11.92 -7.94 5.96
C LEU A 94 13.44 -7.79 6.09
N ARG A 95 13.94 -6.59 6.39
CA ARG A 95 15.37 -6.31 6.56
C ARG A 95 15.96 -6.99 7.79
N VAL A 96 15.20 -7.04 8.90
CA VAL A 96 15.61 -7.70 10.15
C VAL A 96 15.70 -9.22 9.99
N VAL A 97 14.85 -9.82 9.15
CA VAL A 97 14.90 -11.27 8.87
C VAL A 97 16.07 -11.64 7.94
N THR A 98 16.49 -10.72 7.06
CA THR A 98 17.66 -10.91 6.18
C THR A 98 19.02 -10.61 6.83
N GLY A 99 19.07 -10.30 8.13
CA GLY A 99 20.28 -9.86 8.86
C GLY A 99 20.93 -10.94 9.70
#